data_AF-A0A660RAI4-F1
#
_entry.id   AF-A0A660RAI4-F1
#
_cell.length_a   1.000
_cell.length_b   1.000
_cell.length_c   1.000
_cell.angle_alpha   90.00
_cell.angle_beta   90.00
_cell.angle_gamma   90.00
#
_symmetry.space_group_name_H-M   'P 1'
#
loop_
_entity.id
_entity.type
_entity.pdbx_description
1 polymer ?
#
loop_
_entity_poly.entity_id
_entity_poly.type
_entity_poly.pdbx_seq_one_letter_code
_entity_poly.pdbx_strand_id
1 'polypeptide(L)' 'IPLESRIIAITDAYDAMTSDRPYRKALSKEEALRIIEENEDLQWDPNLVPIAIKILKEVGKG' A
#
# COMPACT_ATOMS: atom_id res chain seq x y z
N ILE A 1 4.81 -5.10 -16.67
CA ILE A 1 5.62 -4.95 -15.43
C ILE A 1 5.77 -6.34 -14.82
N PRO A 2 6.97 -6.79 -14.42
CA PRO A 2 7.18 -8.08 -13.75
C PRO A 2 6.30 -8.21 -12.49
N LEU A 3 6.01 -9.45 -12.07
CA LEU A 3 5.16 -9.71 -10.90
C LEU A 3 5.76 -9.08 -9.64
N GLU A 4 7.05 -9.30 -9.44
CA GLU A 4 7.85 -8.83 -8.30
C GLU A 4 7.82 -7.30 -8.22
N SER A 5 7.96 -6.62 -9.36
CA SER A 5 7.92 -5.16 -9.42
C SER A 5 6.54 -4.60 -9.07
N ARG A 6 5.45 -5.28 -9.46
CA ARG A 6 4.08 -4.87 -9.08
C ARG A 6 3.85 -5.03 -7.58
N ILE A 7 4.37 -6.11 -6.98
CA ILE A 7 4.31 -6.33 -5.53
C ILE A 7 5.09 -5.22 -4.81
N ILE A 8 6.35 -4.97 -5.22
CA ILE A 8 7.19 -3.94 -4.62
C ILE A 8 6.52 -2.58 -4.68
N ALA A 9 5.91 -2.22 -5.82
CA ALA A 9 5.26 -0.93 -6.00
C ALA A 9 4.12 -0.68 -4.97
N ILE A 10 3.28 -1.67 -4.71
CA ILE A 10 2.21 -1.57 -3.70
C ILE A 10 2.81 -1.43 -2.29
N THR A 11 3.83 -2.24 -1.98
CA THR A 11 4.46 -2.22 -0.66
C THR A 11 5.23 -0.92 -0.37
N ASP A 12 5.92 -0.37 -1.37
CA ASP A 12 6.67 0.88 -1.27
C ASP A 12 5.72 2.07 -1.06
N ALA A 13 4.60 2.09 -1.79
CA ALA A 13 3.56 3.11 -1.61
C ALA A 13 2.92 3.02 -0.23
N TYR A 14 2.56 1.82 0.23
CA TYR A 14 2.03 1.63 1.58
C TYR A 14 3.02 2.10 2.64
N ASP A 15 4.30 1.74 2.52
CA ASP A 15 5.33 2.17 3.46
C ASP A 15 5.49 3.70 3.45
N ALA A 16 5.59 4.29 2.26
CA ALA A 16 5.67 5.73 2.08
C ALA A 16 4.49 6.47 2.73
N MET A 17 3.28 5.91 2.61
CA MET A 17 2.06 6.47 3.17
C MET A 17 2.00 6.37 4.69
N THR A 18 2.51 5.30 5.28
CA THR A 18 2.38 4.99 6.72
C THR A 18 3.64 5.33 7.53
N SER A 19 4.65 5.93 6.91
CA SER A 19 5.87 6.40 7.56
C SER A 19 5.88 7.93 7.68
N ASP A 20 6.33 8.45 8.82
CA ASP A 20 6.54 9.88 9.04
C ASP A 20 7.64 10.40 8.10
N ARG A 21 7.40 11.56 7.49
CA ARG A 21 8.39 12.25 6.64
C ARG A 21 8.57 13.69 7.15
N PRO A 22 9.71 14.34 6.90
CA PRO A 22 9.98 15.70 7.42
C PRO A 22 8.88 16.73 7.12
N TYR A 23 8.14 16.55 6.03
CA TYR A 23 7.09 17.44 5.53
C TYR A 23 5.67 16.88 5.64
N ARG A 24 5.48 15.66 6.15
CA ARG A 24 4.15 15.01 6.18
C ARG A 24 4.08 13.95 7.28
N LYS A 25 3.01 13.99 8.05
CA LYS A 25 2.70 12.92 9.00
C LYS A 25 2.27 11.64 8.30
N ALA A 26 2.61 10.51 8.91
CA ALA A 26 2.12 9.20 8.51
C ALA A 26 0.59 9.20 8.46
N LEU A 27 0.03 8.55 7.45
CA LEU A 27 -1.39 8.20 7.43
C LEU A 27 -1.62 7.03 8.38
N SER A 28 -2.86 6.90 8.85
CA SER A 28 -3.27 5.66 9.48
C SER A 28 -3.18 4.52 8.48
N LYS A 29 -3.06 3.31 9.01
CA LYS A 29 -3.08 2.08 8.23
C LYS A 29 -4.34 1.98 7.39
N GLU A 30 -5.50 2.28 7.98
CA GLU A 30 -6.80 2.22 7.34
C GLU A 30 -6.88 3.19 6.16
N GLU A 31 -6.37 4.41 6.33
CA GLU A 31 -6.37 5.42 5.28
C GLU A 31 -5.44 5.02 4.11
N ALA A 32 -4.25 4.51 4.41
CA ALA A 32 -3.33 4.04 3.38
C ALA A 32 -3.91 2.85 2.58
N LEU A 33 -4.57 1.91 3.25
CA LEU A 33 -5.23 0.78 2.60
C LEU A 33 -6.41 1.25 1.73
N ARG A 34 -7.20 2.22 2.20
CA ARG A 34 -8.30 2.80 1.41
C ARG A 34 -7.79 3.45 0.13
N ILE A 35 -6.69 4.21 0.20
CA ILE A 35 -6.08 4.83 -0.98
C ILE A 35 -5.62 3.77 -1.99
N ILE A 36 -5.04 2.66 -1.53
CA ILE A 36 -4.61 1.58 -2.43
C ILE A 36 -5.82 0.94 -3.11
N GLU A 37 -6.88 0.67 -2.36
CA GLU A 37 -8.15 0.11 -2.88
C GLU A 37 -8.82 1.04 -3.90
N GLU A 38 -8.93 2.35 -3.59
CA GLU A 38 -9.54 3.35 -4.48
C GLU A 38 -8.79 3.53 -5.81
N ASN A 39 -7.49 3.18 -5.87
CA ASN A 39 -6.64 3.34 -7.05
C ASN A 39 -6.26 2.00 -7.69
N GLU A 40 -6.97 0.92 -7.36
CA GLU A 40 -6.69 -0.45 -7.80
C GLU A 40 -6.56 -0.57 -9.33
N ASP A 41 -7.54 -0.06 -10.08
CA ASP A 41 -7.59 -0.16 -11.55
C ASP A 41 -6.75 0.90 -12.29
N LEU A 42 -6.17 1.87 -11.56
CA LEU A 42 -5.44 3.00 -12.14
C LEU A 42 -3.93 2.91 -11.93
N GLN A 43 -3.51 2.52 -10.72
CA GLN A 43 -2.11 2.58 -10.29
C GLN A 43 -1.53 1.20 -9.97
N TRP A 44 -2.38 0.23 -9.65
CA TRP A 44 -1.98 -1.06 -9.13
C TRP A 44 -2.43 -2.20 -10.04
N ASP A 45 -2.06 -3.42 -9.66
CA ASP A 45 -2.60 -4.61 -10.29
C ASP A 45 -3.84 -5.06 -9.52
N PRO A 46 -5.03 -5.10 -10.14
CA PRO A 46 -6.26 -5.50 -9.47
C PRO A 46 -6.21 -6.92 -8.91
N ASN A 47 -5.39 -7.80 -9.48
CA ASN A 47 -5.25 -9.15 -8.95
C ASN A 47 -4.40 -9.20 -7.67
N LEU A 48 -3.60 -8.16 -7.39
CA LEU A 48 -2.70 -8.10 -6.24
C LEU A 48 -3.24 -7.24 -5.11
N VAL A 49 -4.06 -6.23 -5.39
CA VAL A 49 -4.59 -5.32 -4.36
C VAL A 49 -5.36 -6.05 -3.25
N PRO A 50 -6.30 -6.97 -3.54
CA PRO A 50 -7.00 -7.71 -2.48
C PRO A 50 -6.06 -8.53 -1.60
N ILE A 51 -5.03 -9.13 -2.20
CA ILE A 51 -4.02 -9.94 -1.52
C ILE A 51 -3.14 -9.04 -0.63
N ALA A 52 -2.67 -7.92 -1.19
CA ALA A 52 -1.85 -6.96 -0.48
C ALA A 52 -2.60 -6.37 0.71
N ILE A 53 -3.85 -5.94 0.55
CA ILE A 53 -4.67 -5.41 1.65
C ILE A 53 -4.82 -6.43 2.76
N LYS A 54 -5.10 -7.70 2.44
CA LYS A 54 -5.21 -8.76 3.42
C LYS A 54 -3.92 -8.91 4.24
N ILE A 55 -2.77 -9.03 3.56
CA ILE A 55 -1.48 -9.22 4.22
C ILE A 55 -1.11 -7.98 5.04
N LEU A 56 -1.23 -6.79 4.46
CA LEU A 56 -0.85 -5.54 5.11
C LEU A 56 -1.72 -5.26 6.34
N LYS A 57 -2.99 -5.70 6.38
CA LYS A 57 -3.85 -5.67 7.58
C LYS A 57 -3.30 -6.49 8.75
N GLU A 58 -2.62 -7.59 8.47
CA GLU A 58 -2.04 -8.48 9.48
C GLU A 58 -0.64 -8.02 9.92
N VAL A 59 0.09 -7.30 9.08
CA VAL A 59 1.40 -6.76 9.44
C VAL A 59 1.22 -5.62 10.46
N GLY A 60 1.64 -5.88 11.70
CA GLY A 60 1.86 -4.82 12.68
C GLY A 60 3.09 -4.01 12.25
N LYS A 61 2.89 -2.75 11.88
CA LYS A 61 4.01 -1.80 11.91
C LYS A 61 4.28 -1.54 13.39
N GLY A 62 5.45 -2.00 13.87
CA GLY A 62 5.91 -1.77 15.23
C GLY A 62 6.08 -0.29 15.56
#